data_AF-A0A504MA35-F1
#
_entry.id   AF-A0A504MA35-F1
#
_cell.length_a   1.000
_cell.length_b   1.000
_cell.length_c   1.000
_cell.angle_alpha   90.00
_cell.angle_beta   90.00
_cell.angle_gamma   90.00
#
_symmetry.space_group_name_H-M   'P 1'
#
loop_
_entity.id
_entity.type
_entity.pdbx_description
1 polymer ?
#
loop_
_entity_poly.entity_id
_entity_poly.type
_entity_poly.pdbx_seq_one_letter_code
_entity_poly.pdbx_strand_id
1 'polypeptide(L)'
;MPDMSSSKPLPWTTLRVIAALLIVTFVYRLCIPSHEYDSRGSVILDIVLNIGLLVGLIGTGRSLQQQAPDDDRWKVGTPLYWAALISGIGLLLIRFTSNSGWWTGHLMYNLS
;
A
#
# COMPACT_ATOMS: atom_id res chain seq x y z
N MET A 1 19.80 -23.00 28.47
CA MET A 1 18.47 -22.81 27.85
C MET A 1 18.62 -21.59 26.96
N PRO A 2 18.76 -21.75 25.63
CA PRO A 2 19.03 -20.62 24.74
C PRO A 2 17.78 -19.75 24.64
N ASP A 3 17.97 -18.49 24.99
CA ASP A 3 17.13 -17.32 24.82
C ASP A 3 16.70 -17.22 23.35
N MET A 4 15.57 -17.87 23.05
CA MET A 4 14.93 -17.81 21.74
C MET A 4 14.45 -16.38 21.49
N SER A 5 15.25 -15.64 20.70
CA SER A 5 14.83 -14.56 19.82
C SER A 5 13.74 -13.65 20.41
N SER A 6 14.16 -12.66 21.20
CA SER A 6 13.39 -11.42 21.35
C SER A 6 13.34 -10.73 19.97
N SER A 7 12.38 -11.11 19.13
CA SER A 7 12.08 -10.38 17.92
C SER A 7 11.62 -9.00 18.35
N LYS A 8 12.39 -7.97 17.98
CA LYS A 8 12.05 -6.59 18.32
C LYS A 8 10.61 -6.32 17.89
N PRO A 9 9.77 -5.70 18.73
CA PRO A 9 8.41 -5.38 18.35
C PRO A 9 8.44 -4.53 17.08
N LEU A 10 7.55 -4.84 16.14
CA LEU A 10 7.50 -4.10 14.88
C LEU A 10 7.18 -2.64 15.21
N PRO A 11 7.97 -1.67 14.73
CA PRO A 11 7.74 -0.30 15.10
C PRO A 11 6.48 0.21 14.39
N TRP A 12 5.65 0.96 15.13
CA TRP A 12 4.49 1.69 14.59
C TRP A 12 4.84 2.57 13.37
N THR A 13 6.09 3.02 13.28
CA THR A 13 6.63 3.75 12.14
C THR A 13 6.52 2.95 10.84
N THR A 14 6.74 1.63 10.87
CA THR A 14 6.63 0.78 9.67
C THR A 14 5.21 0.80 9.10
N LEU A 15 4.19 0.64 9.94
CA LEU A 15 2.79 0.74 9.51
C LEU A 15 2.51 2.11 8.89
N ARG A 16 2.97 3.20 9.52
CA ARG A 16 2.77 4.56 9.03
C ARG A 16 3.45 4.80 7.68
N VAL A 17 4.66 4.29 7.49
CA VAL A 17 5.41 4.42 6.23
C VAL A 17 4.72 3.65 5.11
N ILE A 18 4.34 2.39 5.35
CA ILE A 18 3.61 1.59 4.35
C ILE A 18 2.26 2.24 4.01
N ALA A 19 1.54 2.72 5.03
CA ALA A 19 0.27 3.41 4.83
C ALA A 19 0.44 4.69 4.01
N ALA A 20 1.43 5.52 4.33
CA ALA A 20 1.73 6.73 3.58
C ALA A 20 2.08 6.43 2.12
N LEU A 21 2.92 5.41 1.87
CA LEU A 21 3.28 4.99 0.52
C LEU A 21 2.05 4.58 -0.29
N LEU A 22 1.16 3.75 0.27
CA LEU A 22 -0.05 3.29 -0.42
C LEU A 22 -1.04 4.44 -0.66
N ILE A 23 -1.32 5.25 0.35
CA ILE A 23 -2.32 6.34 0.27
C ILE A 23 -1.84 7.44 -0.69
N VAL A 24 -0.61 7.93 -0.51
CA VAL A 24 -0.07 9.02 -1.36
C VAL A 24 0.02 8.56 -2.81
N THR A 25 0.49 7.33 -3.06
CA THR A 25 0.57 6.79 -4.42
C THR A 25 -0.81 6.62 -5.05
N PHE A 26 -1.81 6.18 -4.27
CA PHE A 26 -3.19 6.07 -4.73
C PHE A 26 -3.78 7.43 -5.10
N VAL A 27 -3.67 8.42 -4.21
CA VAL A 27 -4.15 9.79 -4.47
C VAL A 27 -3.45 10.39 -5.69
N TYR A 28 -2.14 10.22 -5.80
CA TYR A 28 -1.37 10.65 -6.97
C TYR A 28 -1.91 10.04 -8.27
N ARG A 29 -2.10 8.72 -8.31
CA ARG A 29 -2.59 7.98 -9.48
C ARG A 29 -4.06 8.24 -9.81
N LEU A 30 -4.85 8.72 -8.83
CA LEU A 30 -6.23 9.18 -9.05
C LEU A 30 -6.28 10.59 -9.62
N CYS A 31 -5.46 11.51 -9.10
CA CYS A 31 -5.58 12.94 -9.38
C CYS A 31 -4.75 13.41 -10.58
N ILE A 32 -3.62 12.76 -10.86
CA ILE A 32 -2.71 13.19 -11.92
C ILE A 32 -2.91 12.27 -13.13
N PRO A 33 -3.15 12.81 -14.33
CA PRO A 33 -3.27 11.98 -15.53
C PRO A 33 -1.91 11.46 -15.99
N SER A 34 -1.88 10.24 -16.52
CA SER A 34 -0.70 9.76 -17.25
C SER A 34 -0.72 10.27 -18.70
N HIS A 35 0.48 10.53 -19.23
CA HIS A 35 0.69 11.03 -20.59
C HIS A 35 1.42 10.02 -21.48
N GLU A 36 2.02 8.98 -20.89
CA GLU A 36 2.81 7.98 -21.59
C GLU A 36 2.45 6.57 -21.13
N TYR A 37 2.59 5.59 -22.03
CA TYR A 37 2.44 4.18 -21.69
C TYR A 37 3.71 3.65 -21.04
N ASP A 38 3.56 3.04 -19.87
CA ASP A 38 4.67 2.37 -19.19
C ASP A 38 5.17 1.13 -19.97
N SER A 39 6.46 0.87 -19.85
CA SER A 39 7.05 -0.40 -20.31
C SER A 39 6.46 -1.58 -19.53
N ARG A 40 6.38 -2.76 -20.17
CA ARG A 40 5.89 -4.00 -19.53
C ARG A 40 6.62 -4.32 -18.22
N GLY A 41 7.93 -4.06 -18.16
CA GLY A 41 8.73 -4.26 -16.95
C GLY A 41 8.32 -3.32 -15.81
N SER A 42 8.08 -2.04 -16.12
CA SER A 42 7.59 -1.04 -15.15
C SER A 42 6.25 -1.45 -14.55
N VAL A 43 5.31 -1.88 -15.41
CA VAL A 43 3.98 -2.36 -14.99
C VAL A 43 4.07 -3.52 -14.01
N ILE A 44 4.84 -4.56 -14.35
CA ILE A 44 4.97 -5.75 -13.51
C ILE A 44 5.65 -5.37 -12.18
N LEU A 45 6.71 -4.57 -12.21
CA LEU A 45 7.41 -4.14 -11.00
C LEU A 45 6.49 -3.37 -10.06
N ASP A 46 5.71 -2.41 -10.59
CA ASP A 46 4.76 -1.63 -9.79
C ASP A 46 3.68 -2.51 -9.16
N ILE A 47 3.13 -3.47 -9.92
CA ILE A 47 2.15 -4.44 -9.39
C ILE A 47 2.77 -5.27 -8.25
N VAL A 48 3.97 -5.80 -8.47
CA VAL A 48 4.68 -6.61 -7.46
C VAL A 48 4.97 -5.79 -6.21
N LEU A 49 5.44 -4.55 -6.35
CA LEU A 49 5.69 -3.63 -5.23
C LEU A 49 4.40 -3.31 -4.48
N ASN A 50 3.31 -3.02 -5.19
CA ASN A 50 2.02 -2.73 -4.56
C ASN A 50 1.47 -3.95 -3.79
N ILE A 51 1.53 -5.14 -4.39
CA ILE A 51 1.16 -6.39 -3.70
C ILE A 51 2.07 -6.62 -2.49
N GLY A 52 3.39 -6.41 -2.62
CA GLY A 52 4.34 -6.51 -1.52
C GLY A 52 4.02 -5.54 -0.37
N LEU A 53 3.66 -4.30 -0.67
CA LEU A 53 3.23 -3.30 0.30
C LEU A 53 1.91 -3.67 0.98
N LEU A 54 0.94 -4.21 0.23
CA LEU A 54 -0.32 -4.71 0.79
C LEU A 54 -0.10 -5.89 1.74
N VAL A 55 0.71 -6.86 1.34
CA VAL A 55 1.09 -8.00 2.19
C VAL A 55 1.85 -7.52 3.42
N GLY A 56 2.78 -6.58 3.25
CA GLY A 56 3.50 -5.93 4.35
C GLY A 56 2.58 -5.18 5.32
N LEU A 57 1.57 -4.48 4.81
CA LEU A 57 0.55 -3.80 5.62
C LEU A 57 -0.25 -4.79 6.45
N ILE A 58 -0.77 -5.86 5.83
CA ILE A 58 -1.57 -6.89 6.52
C ILE A 58 -0.72 -7.62 7.57
N GLY A 59 0.52 -7.98 7.23
CA GLY A 59 1.45 -8.63 8.15
C GLY A 59 1.79 -7.73 9.34
N THR A 60 2.12 -6.46 9.09
CA THR A 60 2.45 -5.49 10.15
C THR A 60 1.23 -5.19 11.02
N GLY A 61 0.04 -5.03 10.42
CA GLY A 61 -1.21 -4.81 11.15
C GLY A 61 -1.55 -5.97 12.08
N ARG A 62 -1.49 -7.22 11.59
CA ARG A 62 -1.71 -8.42 12.41
C ARG A 62 -0.70 -8.56 13.54
N SER A 63 0.59 -8.36 13.24
CA SER A 63 1.65 -8.46 14.24
C SER A 63 1.53 -7.40 15.33
N LEU A 64 1.21 -6.15 14.98
CA LEU A 64 0.99 -5.09 15.96
C LEU A 64 -0.23 -5.38 16.85
N GLN A 65 -1.30 -5.92 16.26
CA GLN A 65 -2.54 -6.23 16.99
C GLN A 65 -2.32 -7.37 17.99
N GLN A 66 -1.49 -8.35 17.65
CA GLN A 66 -1.10 -9.43 18.56
C GLN A 66 -0.17 -8.97 19.68
N GLN A 67 0.74 -8.03 19.41
CA GLN A 67 1.73 -7.55 20.38
C GLN A 67 1.15 -6.53 21.36
N ALA A 68 0.25 -5.65 20.90
CA ALA A 68 -0.27 -4.55 21.71
C ALA A 68 -1.74 -4.27 21.35
N PRO A 69 -2.69 -5.14 21.76
CA PRO A 69 -4.11 -5.00 21.44
C PRO A 69 -4.76 -3.77 22.11
N ASP A 70 -4.33 -3.39 23.31
CA ASP A 70 -4.89 -2.27 24.10
C ASP A 70 -4.09 -0.95 23.96
N ASP A 71 -3.26 -0.82 22.93
CA ASP A 71 -2.50 0.42 22.69
C ASP A 71 -3.43 1.56 22.22
N ASP A 72 -3.43 2.69 22.92
CA ASP A 72 -4.19 3.90 22.56
C ASP A 72 -3.94 4.38 21.12
N ARG A 73 -2.77 4.05 20.56
CA ARG A 73 -2.41 4.37 19.17
C ARG A 73 -3.34 3.74 18.15
N TRP A 74 -4.05 2.67 18.47
CA TRP A 74 -5.05 2.05 17.59
C TRP A 74 -6.22 2.98 17.27
N LYS A 75 -6.51 3.98 18.09
CA LYS A 75 -7.55 5.00 17.79
C LYS A 75 -7.27 5.72 16.46
N VAL A 76 -5.99 5.97 16.16
CA VAL A 76 -5.54 6.57 14.90
C VAL A 76 -5.04 5.52 13.91
N GLY A 77 -4.44 4.44 14.42
CA GLY A 77 -3.88 3.34 13.61
C GLY A 77 -4.94 2.58 12.83
N THR A 78 -6.12 2.36 13.41
CA THR A 78 -7.22 1.62 12.77
C THR A 78 -7.73 2.31 11.50
N PRO A 79 -8.16 3.58 11.52
CA PRO A 79 -8.60 4.24 10.30
C PRO A 79 -7.48 4.37 9.28
N LEU A 80 -6.24 4.60 9.73
CA LEU A 80 -5.06 4.67 8.84
C LEU A 80 -4.79 3.33 8.13
N TYR A 81 -4.87 2.21 8.87
CA TYR A 81 -4.73 0.86 8.32
C TYR A 81 -5.79 0.58 7.25
N TRP A 82 -7.06 0.87 7.54
CA TRP A 82 -8.15 0.67 6.59
C TRP A 82 -8.02 1.58 5.36
N ALA A 83 -7.68 2.86 5.55
CA ALA A 83 -7.45 3.78 4.45
C ALA A 83 -6.32 3.28 3.52
N ALA A 84 -5.21 2.79 4.10
CA ALA A 84 -4.11 2.22 3.35
C ALA A 84 -4.50 0.93 2.62
N LEU A 85 -5.29 0.06 3.27
CA LEU A 85 -5.77 -1.19 2.67
C LEU A 85 -6.66 -0.90 1.46
N ILE A 86 -7.63 0.00 1.61
CA ILE A 86 -8.52 0.42 0.53
C ILE A 86 -7.72 1.08 -0.60
N SER A 87 -6.74 1.91 -0.26
CA SER A 87 -5.86 2.57 -1.25
C SER A 87 -5.04 1.56 -2.06
N GLY A 88 -4.43 0.57 -1.40
CA GLY A 88 -3.66 -0.46 -2.10
C GLY A 88 -4.52 -1.34 -3.00
N ILE A 89 -5.73 -1.71 -2.57
CA ILE A 89 -6.71 -2.40 -3.41
C ILE A 89 -7.14 -1.51 -4.58
N GLY A 90 -7.42 -0.23 -4.32
CA GLY A 90 -7.78 0.76 -5.33
C GLY A 90 -6.74 0.91 -6.42
N LEU A 91 -5.45 0.93 -6.07
CA LEU A 91 -4.34 0.93 -7.02
C LEU A 91 -4.36 -0.26 -7.99
N LEU A 92 -4.73 -1.45 -7.50
CA LEU A 92 -4.89 -2.63 -8.36
C LEU A 92 -6.17 -2.51 -9.20
N LEU A 93 -7.27 -2.04 -8.62
CA LEU A 93 -8.54 -1.88 -9.34
C LEU A 93 -8.43 -0.89 -10.50
N ILE A 94 -7.70 0.22 -10.35
CA ILE A 94 -7.45 1.18 -11.44
C ILE A 94 -6.94 0.47 -12.69
N ARG A 95 -6.06 -0.53 -12.52
CA ARG A 95 -5.49 -1.29 -13.65
C ARG A 95 -6.52 -2.14 -14.40
N PHE A 96 -7.65 -2.45 -13.80
CA PHE A 96 -8.74 -3.20 -14.44
C PHE A 96 -9.87 -2.30 -14.99
N THR A 97 -9.81 -0.98 -14.80
CA THR A 97 -10.89 -0.08 -15.24
C THR A 97 -10.89 0.17 -16.75
N SER A 98 -9.72 0.18 -17.40
CA SER A 98 -9.56 0.50 -18.81
C SER A 98 -8.22 -0.01 -19.36
N ASN A 99 -8.07 -0.07 -20.69
CA ASN A 99 -6.80 -0.44 -21.29
C ASN A 99 -5.68 0.56 -20.93
N SER A 100 -5.97 1.87 -20.94
CA SER A 100 -5.00 2.88 -20.47
C SER A 100 -4.68 2.76 -18.99
N GLY A 101 -5.69 2.43 -18.16
CA GLY A 101 -5.50 2.14 -16.74
C GLY A 101 -4.61 0.93 -16.50
N TRP A 102 -4.72 -0.14 -17.31
CA TRP A 102 -3.85 -1.31 -17.20
C TRP A 102 -2.38 -0.95 -17.38
N TRP A 103 -2.07 -0.17 -18.42
CA TRP A 103 -0.70 0.18 -18.75
C TRP A 103 -0.14 1.25 -17.82
N THR A 104 -0.87 2.31 -17.54
CA THR A 104 -0.34 3.44 -16.76
C THR A 104 -0.53 3.27 -15.25
N GLY A 105 -1.56 2.53 -14.83
CA GLY A 105 -1.99 2.49 -13.43
C GLY A 105 -2.50 3.84 -12.94
N HIS A 106 -2.94 4.74 -13.83
CA HIS A 106 -3.59 6.00 -13.52
C HIS A 106 -5.08 5.94 -13.92
N LEU A 107 -5.94 6.66 -13.18
CA LEU A 107 -7.37 6.69 -13.48
C LEU A 107 -7.66 7.51 -14.76
N MET A 108 -6.91 8.60 -14.95
CA MET A 108 -7.06 9.50 -16.10
C MET A 108 -5.85 9.33 -17.04
N TYR A 109 -6.12 9.34 -18.35
CA TYR A 109 -5.09 9.29 -19.39
C TYR A 109 -5.34 10.43 -20.37
N ASN A 110 -4.31 11.23 -20.65
CA ASN A 110 -4.40 12.36 -21.54
C ASN A 110 -3.39 12.23 -22.68
N LEU A 111 -3.89 12.28 -23.91
CA LEU A 111 -3.12 12.33 -25.16
C LEU A 111 -3.05 13.80 -25.59
N SER A 112 -2.27 14.62 -24.90
CA SER A 112 -2.00 16.01 -25.35
C SER A 112 -0.78 16.04 -26.26
#